data_AF-A0A3N4IPU8-F1
#
_entry.id   AF-A0A3N4IPU8-F1
#
_cell.length_a   1.000
_cell.length_b   1.000
_cell.length_c   1.000
_cell.angle_alpha   90.00
_cell.angle_beta   90.00
_cell.angle_gamma   90.00
#
_symmetry.space_group_name_H-M   'P 1'
#
loop_
_entity.id
_entity.type
_entity.pdbx_description
1 polymer ?
#
loop_
_entity_poly.entity_id
_entity_poly.type
_entity_poly.pdbx_seq_one_letter_code
_entity_poly.pdbx_strand_id
1 'polypeptide(L)'
;MHFPALFLLSNIFAFSTGSLLGSALGGKRANLRFIAENSHRKPKSQAGWYLYHKSKNYATMLGAVKEGTKSGLRLCGWVSVFVVSEGCVDRVRGRVDAVGTVVAAGATAGAFSLWNRLSYAMTVRTAKQGLALGIGFGVLQDVLRVVKGEGDDIKYLSWLPRRKPEVIVETHKTTSTTPATEAKV
;
A
#
# COMPACT_ATOMS: atom_id res chain seq x y z
N MET A 1 12.01 10.48 6.34
CA MET A 1 10.89 10.66 5.38
C MET A 1 9.62 11.12 6.12
N HIS A 2 8.83 12.02 5.53
CA HIS A 2 7.59 12.53 6.10
C HIS A 2 6.51 11.43 6.16
N PHE A 3 6.22 10.89 7.35
CA PHE A 3 5.15 9.92 7.64
C PHE A 3 3.80 10.18 6.93
N PRO A 4 3.27 11.42 6.84
CA PRO A 4 2.00 11.66 6.15
C PRO A 4 2.03 11.37 4.65
N ALA A 5 3.15 11.62 3.96
CA ALA A 5 3.25 11.38 2.52
C ALA A 5 3.25 9.88 2.19
N LEU A 6 3.94 9.07 3.00
CA LEU A 6 3.99 7.61 2.84
C LEU A 6 2.60 6.99 3.05
N PHE A 7 1.86 7.48 4.06
CA PHE A 7 0.51 7.02 4.34
C PHE A 7 -0.46 7.30 3.18
N LEU A 8 -0.39 8.48 2.56
CA LEU A 8 -1.25 8.82 1.42
C LEU A 8 -0.90 7.99 0.18
N LEU A 9 0.38 7.90 -0.17
CA LEU A 9 0.82 7.16 -1.35
C LEU A 9 0.46 5.68 -1.25
N SER A 10 0.75 5.04 -0.12
CA SER A 10 0.43 3.62 0.11
C SER A 10 -1.07 3.34 -0.03
N ASN A 11 -1.93 4.23 0.50
CA ASN A 11 -3.39 4.08 0.38
C ASN A 11 -3.89 4.28 -1.05
N ILE A 12 -3.32 5.20 -1.83
CA ILE A 12 -3.68 5.39 -3.24
C ILE A 12 -3.35 4.11 -4.03
N PHE A 13 -2.13 3.59 -3.87
CA PHE A 13 -1.73 2.34 -4.53
C PHE A 13 -2.62 1.16 -4.10
N ALA A 14 -2.89 1.02 -2.80
CA ALA A 14 -3.77 -0.01 -2.28
C ALA A 14 -5.19 0.07 -2.85
N PHE A 15 -5.74 1.29 -2.95
CA PHE A 15 -7.06 1.53 -3.53
C PHE A 15 -7.10 1.15 -5.00
N SER A 16 -6.12 1.58 -5.78
CA SER A 16 -6.04 1.29 -7.22
C SER A 16 -5.93 -0.21 -7.48
N THR A 17 -5.01 -0.91 -6.81
CA THR A 17 -4.84 -2.36 -6.95
C THR A 17 -6.09 -3.11 -6.49
N GLY A 18 -6.66 -2.72 -5.34
CA GLY A 18 -7.85 -3.37 -4.80
C GLY A 18 -9.10 -3.14 -5.64
N SER A 19 -9.27 -1.94 -6.18
CA SER A 19 -10.38 -1.61 -7.07
C SER A 19 -10.25 -2.32 -8.40
N LEU A 20 -9.04 -2.44 -8.96
CA LEU A 20 -8.80 -3.17 -10.21
C LEU A 20 -9.15 -4.65 -10.08
N LEU A 21 -8.61 -5.32 -9.05
CA LEU A 21 -8.90 -6.73 -8.79
C LEU A 21 -10.38 -6.96 -8.45
N GLY A 22 -10.96 -6.09 -7.62
CA GLY A 22 -12.38 -6.15 -7.25
C GLY A 22 -13.31 -5.95 -8.46
N SER A 23 -12.97 -5.03 -9.36
CA SER A 23 -13.76 -4.77 -10.58
C SER A 23 -13.72 -5.94 -11.55
N ALA A 24 -12.55 -6.55 -11.74
CA ALA A 24 -12.41 -7.71 -12.62
C ALA A 24 -13.22 -8.92 -12.11
N LEU A 25 -13.13 -9.23 -10.81
CA LEU A 25 -13.87 -10.32 -10.19
C LEU A 25 -15.38 -10.03 -10.12
N GLY A 26 -15.76 -8.81 -9.75
CA GLY A 26 -17.14 -8.35 -9.68
C GLY A 26 -17.84 -8.38 -11.03
N GLY A 27 -17.17 -7.88 -12.08
CA GLY A 27 -17.66 -7.94 -13.45
C GLY A 27 -17.86 -9.38 -13.92
N LYS A 28 -16.90 -10.28 -13.67
CA LYS A 28 -17.04 -11.70 -14.03
C LYS A 28 -18.23 -12.36 -13.34
N ARG A 29 -18.44 -12.12 -12.04
CA ARG A 29 -19.59 -12.66 -11.28
C ARG A 29 -20.92 -12.11 -11.80
N ALA A 30 -21.01 -10.80 -12.04
CA ALA A 30 -22.22 -10.16 -12.55
C ALA A 30 -22.59 -10.64 -13.95
N ASN A 31 -21.58 -10.81 -14.83
CA ASN A 31 -21.80 -11.34 -16.18
C ASN A 31 -22.31 -12.79 -16.14
N LEU A 32 -21.69 -13.66 -15.34
CA LEU A 32 -22.14 -15.05 -15.19
C LEU A 32 -23.56 -15.14 -14.64
N ARG A 33 -23.89 -14.29 -13.65
CA ARG A 33 -25.24 -14.20 -13.10
C ARG A 33 -26.25 -13.75 -14.16
N PHE A 34 -25.94 -12.73 -14.95
CA PHE A 34 -26.81 -12.23 -16.01
C PHE A 34 -27.09 -13.32 -17.07
N ILE A 35 -26.07 -14.09 -17.45
CA ILE A 35 -26.20 -15.20 -18.41
C ILE A 35 -27.04 -16.33 -17.82
N ALA A 36 -26.86 -16.64 -16.53
CA ALA A 36 -27.66 -17.65 -15.85
C ALA A 36 -29.15 -17.25 -15.82
N GLU A 37 -29.44 -16.02 -15.41
CA GLU A 37 -30.80 -15.46 -15.34
C GLU A 37 -31.46 -15.39 -16.73
N ASN A 38 -30.70 -15.05 -17.78
CA ASN A 38 -31.23 -14.90 -19.15
C ASN A 38 -31.00 -16.11 -20.06
N SER A 39 -30.58 -17.26 -19.52
CA SER A 39 -30.34 -18.48 -20.29
C SER A 39 -31.55 -18.91 -21.14
N HIS A 40 -32.76 -18.61 -20.66
CA HIS A 40 -34.04 -18.88 -21.32
C HIS A 40 -34.52 -17.76 -22.28
N ARG A 41 -33.94 -16.55 -22.23
CA ARG A 41 -34.34 -15.36 -23.03
C ARG A 41 -33.26 -14.94 -24.01
N LYS A 42 -32.82 -15.86 -24.87
CA LYS A 42 -31.85 -15.53 -25.93
C LYS A 42 -32.53 -14.70 -27.03
N PRO A 43 -31.87 -13.65 -27.55
CA PRO A 43 -32.46 -12.78 -28.55
C PRO A 43 -32.75 -13.55 -29.86
N LYS A 44 -33.96 -13.39 -30.41
CA LYS A 44 -34.39 -13.97 -31.70
C LYS A 44 -34.47 -12.94 -32.84
N SER A 45 -34.28 -11.65 -32.54
CA SER A 45 -34.33 -10.54 -33.50
C SER A 45 -33.08 -9.65 -33.38
N GLN A 46 -32.74 -8.92 -34.45
CA GLN A 46 -31.58 -8.02 -34.48
C GLN A 46 -31.69 -6.88 -33.45
N ALA A 47 -32.87 -6.28 -33.31
CA ALA A 47 -33.13 -5.27 -32.28
C ALA A 47 -32.98 -5.84 -30.85
N GLY A 48 -33.48 -7.07 -30.62
CA GLY A 48 -33.34 -7.75 -29.33
C GLY A 48 -31.90 -8.08 -28.98
N TRP A 49 -31.05 -8.38 -29.96
CA TRP A 49 -29.62 -8.65 -29.74
C TRP A 49 -28.88 -7.42 -29.19
N TYR A 50 -29.18 -6.23 -29.71
CA TYR A 50 -28.60 -4.98 -29.22
C TYR A 50 -29.03 -4.67 -27.78
N LEU A 51 -30.34 -4.73 -27.50
CA LEU A 51 -30.88 -4.48 -26.16
C LEU A 51 -30.34 -5.48 -25.12
N TYR A 52 -30.18 -6.74 -25.51
CA TYR A 52 -29.57 -7.77 -24.66
C TYR A 52 -28.13 -7.40 -24.27
N HIS A 53 -27.30 -7.02 -25.25
CA HIS A 53 -25.90 -6.65 -24.99
C HIS A 53 -25.77 -5.35 -24.19
N LYS A 54 -26.65 -4.38 -24.42
CA LYS A 54 -26.73 -3.14 -23.63
C LYS A 54 -27.02 -3.45 -22.16
N SER A 55 -28.08 -4.22 -21.88
CA SER A 55 -28.43 -4.64 -20.51
C SER A 55 -27.35 -5.48 -19.84
N LYS A 56 -26.71 -6.39 -20.59
CA LYS A 56 -25.58 -7.20 -20.11
C LYS A 56 -24.41 -6.32 -19.67
N ASN A 57 -24.05 -5.33 -20.48
CA ASN A 57 -22.94 -4.43 -20.18
C ASN A 57 -23.25 -3.55 -18.96
N TYR A 58 -24.48 -3.05 -18.80
CA TYR A 58 -24.86 -2.29 -17.59
C TYR A 58 -24.84 -3.14 -16.33
N ALA A 59 -25.41 -4.35 -16.36
CA ALA A 59 -25.39 -5.25 -15.21
C ALA A 59 -23.96 -5.61 -14.79
N THR A 60 -23.10 -5.88 -15.78
CA THR A 60 -21.68 -6.18 -15.57
C THR A 60 -20.92 -4.98 -15.01
N MET A 61 -21.13 -3.78 -15.55
CA MET A 61 -20.46 -2.56 -15.11
C MET A 61 -20.86 -2.18 -13.69
N LEU A 62 -22.15 -2.30 -13.34
CA LEU A 62 -22.63 -2.05 -11.99
C LEU A 62 -22.02 -3.03 -10.98
N GLY A 63 -21.89 -4.31 -11.36
CA GLY A 63 -21.22 -5.32 -10.54
C GLY A 63 -19.72 -5.05 -10.36
N ALA A 64 -19.05 -4.61 -11.42
CA ALA A 64 -17.64 -4.23 -11.38
C ALA A 64 -17.40 -3.04 -10.44
N VAL A 65 -18.19 -1.96 -10.56
CA VAL A 65 -18.03 -0.77 -9.72
C VAL A 65 -18.32 -1.08 -8.24
N LYS A 66 -19.42 -1.79 -7.94
CA LYS A 66 -19.78 -2.12 -6.55
C LYS A 66 -18.70 -2.95 -5.85
N GLU A 67 -18.25 -4.02 -6.50
CA GLU A 67 -17.25 -4.91 -5.91
C GLU A 67 -15.85 -4.28 -5.92
N GLY A 68 -15.54 -3.46 -6.94
CA GLY A 68 -14.32 -2.67 -7.04
C GLY A 68 -14.17 -1.72 -5.87
N THR A 69 -15.13 -0.81 -5.66
CA THR A 69 -15.10 0.15 -4.55
C THR A 69 -15.05 -0.55 -3.20
N LYS A 70 -15.86 -1.60 -3.00
CA LYS A 70 -15.87 -2.38 -1.76
C LYS A 70 -14.50 -3.03 -1.47
N SER A 71 -13.89 -3.64 -2.48
CA SER A 71 -12.60 -4.31 -2.33
C SER A 71 -11.45 -3.31 -2.15
N GLY A 72 -11.48 -2.19 -2.87
CA GLY A 72 -10.53 -1.09 -2.71
C GLY A 72 -10.54 -0.52 -1.30
N LEU A 73 -11.72 -0.14 -0.78
CA LEU A 73 -11.86 0.37 0.60
C LEU A 73 -11.42 -0.65 1.65
N ARG A 74 -11.76 -1.94 1.46
CA ARG A 74 -11.34 -3.00 2.37
C ARG A 74 -9.82 -3.14 2.41
N LEU A 75 -9.15 -3.08 1.27
CA LEU A 75 -7.69 -3.15 1.19
C LEU A 75 -7.02 -1.90 1.77
N CYS A 76 -7.52 -0.70 1.50
CA CYS A 76 -7.02 0.53 2.14
C CYS A 76 -7.09 0.46 3.66
N GLY A 77 -8.20 -0.08 4.21
CA GLY A 77 -8.33 -0.28 5.64
C GLY A 77 -7.20 -1.14 6.21
N TRP A 78 -6.90 -2.28 5.58
CA TRP A 78 -5.82 -3.16 6.03
C TRP A 78 -4.42 -2.57 5.83
N VAL A 79 -4.19 -1.86 4.73
CA VAL A 79 -2.91 -1.18 4.49
C VAL A 79 -2.69 -0.04 5.49
N SER A 80 -3.75 0.72 5.81
CA SER A 80 -3.70 1.75 6.84
C SER A 80 -3.34 1.17 8.20
N VAL A 81 -3.95 0.05 8.59
CA VAL A 81 -3.59 -0.66 9.84
C VAL A 81 -2.11 -1.04 9.85
N PHE A 82 -1.61 -1.60 8.74
CA PHE A 82 -0.20 -1.98 8.62
C PHE A 82 0.75 -0.78 8.75
N VAL A 83 0.56 0.27 7.94
CA VAL A 83 1.45 1.45 7.91
C VAL A 83 1.43 2.20 9.25
N VAL A 84 0.27 2.30 9.89
CA VAL A 84 0.17 2.89 11.24
C VAL A 84 0.91 2.03 12.25
N SER A 85 0.76 0.70 12.19
CA SER A 85 1.46 -0.19 13.12
C SER A 85 2.98 -0.13 12.98
N GLU A 86 3.49 -0.09 11.74
CA GLU A 86 4.92 0.11 11.43
C GLU A 86 5.40 1.45 12.00
N GLY A 87 4.70 2.55 11.70
CA GLY A 87 5.05 3.88 12.20
C GLY A 87 4.93 4.06 13.72
N CYS A 88 4.12 3.24 14.41
CA CYS A 88 4.09 3.16 15.86
C CYS A 88 5.32 2.43 16.41
N VAL A 89 5.67 1.28 15.82
CA VAL A 89 6.84 0.48 16.24
C VAL A 89 8.14 1.24 16.01
N ASP A 90 8.28 1.91 14.88
CA ASP A 90 9.46 2.71 14.55
C ASP A 90 9.66 3.87 15.53
N ARG A 91 8.56 4.54 15.95
CA ARG A 91 8.60 5.61 16.95
C ARG A 91 9.03 5.11 18.33
N VAL A 92 8.56 3.93 18.72
CA VAL A 92 8.92 3.32 20.02
C VAL A 92 10.38 2.88 20.03
N ARG A 93 10.91 2.39 18.91
CA ARG A 93 12.30 1.91 18.80
C ARG A 93 13.31 2.97 18.43
N GLY A 94 12.88 4.12 17.92
CA GLY A 94 13.75 5.21 17.48
C GLY A 94 14.64 4.87 16.28
N ARG A 95 14.37 3.74 15.60
CA ARG A 95 15.09 3.29 14.41
C ARG A 95 14.13 2.57 13.48
N VAL A 96 14.46 2.54 12.19
CA VAL A 96 13.65 1.87 11.18
C VAL A 96 14.42 0.64 10.70
N ASP A 97 13.96 -0.55 11.10
CA ASP A 97 14.62 -1.84 10.85
C ASP A 97 13.62 -2.89 10.34
N ALA A 98 14.12 -3.91 9.62
CA ALA A 98 13.30 -5.06 9.18
C ALA A 98 12.53 -5.74 10.33
N VAL A 99 13.02 -5.64 11.56
CA VAL A 99 12.36 -6.21 12.73
C VAL A 99 11.07 -5.44 13.06
N GLY A 100 11.06 -4.12 12.94
CA GLY A 100 9.85 -3.30 13.08
C GLY A 100 8.77 -3.71 12.07
N THR A 101 9.18 -3.92 10.82
CA THR A 101 8.32 -4.41 9.73
C THR A 101 7.74 -5.79 10.00
N VAL A 102 8.55 -6.72 10.52
CA VAL A 102 8.10 -8.08 10.88
C VAL A 102 7.09 -8.03 12.03
N VAL A 103 7.31 -7.19 13.04
CA VAL A 103 6.39 -7.01 14.17
C VAL A 103 5.07 -6.39 13.68
N ALA A 104 5.12 -5.37 12.84
CA ALA A 104 3.95 -4.76 12.21
C ALA A 104 3.16 -5.74 11.34
N ALA A 105 3.85 -6.57 10.56
CA ALA A 105 3.25 -7.63 9.75
C ALA A 105 2.58 -8.69 10.63
N GLY A 106 3.24 -9.12 11.72
CA GLY A 106 2.69 -10.04 12.71
C GLY A 106 1.45 -9.48 13.42
N ALA A 107 1.50 -8.21 13.84
CA ALA A 107 0.37 -7.53 14.47
C ALA A 107 -0.82 -7.42 13.52
N THR A 108 -0.58 -7.03 12.26
CA THR A 108 -1.62 -6.92 11.23
C THR A 108 -2.22 -8.29 10.89
N ALA A 109 -1.39 -9.34 10.79
CA ALA A 109 -1.86 -10.71 10.57
C ALA A 109 -2.66 -11.27 11.76
N GLY A 110 -2.26 -10.92 13.00
CA GLY A 110 -3.00 -11.23 14.22
C GLY A 110 -4.37 -10.56 14.23
N ALA A 111 -4.42 -9.25 13.97
CA ALA A 111 -5.66 -8.48 13.86
C ALA A 111 -6.58 -9.06 12.77
N PHE A 112 -6.03 -9.41 11.60
CA PHE A 112 -6.78 -10.07 10.52
C PHE A 112 -7.36 -11.43 10.94
N SER A 113 -6.58 -12.23 11.68
CA SER A 113 -7.01 -13.56 12.12
C SER A 113 -8.14 -13.49 13.14
N LEU A 114 -8.08 -12.54 14.07
CA LEU A 114 -9.14 -12.27 15.04
C LEU A 114 -10.40 -11.76 14.34
N TRP A 115 -10.25 -10.83 13.40
CA TRP A 115 -11.38 -10.24 12.66
C TRP A 115 -12.16 -11.27 11.85
N ASN A 116 -11.47 -12.25 11.23
CA ASN A 116 -12.12 -13.27 10.41
C ASN A 116 -12.50 -14.54 11.18
N ARG A 117 -12.28 -14.59 12.51
CA ARG A 117 -12.53 -15.75 13.38
C ARG A 117 -12.03 -17.06 12.76
N LEU A 118 -10.79 -17.05 12.26
CA LEU A 118 -10.22 -18.18 11.53
C LEU A 118 -10.07 -19.40 12.44
N SER A 119 -10.37 -20.58 11.90
CA SER A 119 -10.04 -21.86 12.55
C SER A 119 -8.52 -21.97 12.77
N TYR A 120 -8.10 -22.69 13.82
CA TYR A 120 -6.70 -22.80 14.23
C TYR A 120 -5.74 -23.11 13.07
N ALA A 121 -6.10 -24.05 12.20
CA ALA A 121 -5.29 -24.42 11.04
C ALA A 121 -5.12 -23.28 10.01
N MET A 122 -6.13 -22.42 9.85
CA MET A 122 -6.07 -21.27 8.96
C MET A 122 -5.27 -20.13 9.58
N THR A 123 -5.41 -19.91 10.89
CA THR A 123 -4.60 -18.93 11.64
C THR A 123 -3.12 -19.22 11.52
N VAL A 124 -2.70 -20.48 11.67
CA VAL A 124 -1.29 -20.87 11.51
C VAL A 124 -0.79 -20.60 10.09
N ARG A 125 -1.62 -20.87 9.07
CA ARG A 125 -1.25 -20.60 7.66
C ARG A 125 -1.12 -19.10 7.40
N THR A 126 -2.07 -18.30 7.85
CA THR A 126 -2.03 -16.84 7.72
C THR A 126 -0.85 -16.24 8.49
N ALA A 127 -0.55 -16.74 9.68
CA ALA A 127 0.62 -16.32 10.45
C ALA A 127 1.93 -16.65 9.71
N LYS A 128 2.06 -17.87 9.15
CA LYS A 128 3.23 -18.26 8.34
C LYS A 128 3.40 -17.37 7.10
N GLN A 129 2.31 -17.07 6.40
CA GLN A 129 2.33 -16.18 5.24
C GLN A 129 2.69 -14.74 5.64
N GLY A 130 2.10 -14.23 6.73
CA GLY A 130 2.42 -12.91 7.28
C GLY A 130 3.89 -12.78 7.69
N LEU A 131 4.44 -13.82 8.32
CA LEU A 131 5.86 -13.86 8.70
C LEU A 131 6.78 -13.90 7.49
N ALA A 132 6.49 -14.76 6.49
CA ALA A 132 7.28 -14.84 5.28
C ALA A 132 7.28 -13.51 4.50
N LEU A 133 6.11 -12.87 4.39
CA LEU A 133 5.96 -11.56 3.74
C LEU A 133 6.66 -10.45 4.53
N GLY A 134 6.53 -10.44 5.86
CA GLY A 134 7.19 -9.47 6.72
C GLY A 134 8.71 -9.53 6.63
N ILE A 135 9.28 -10.74 6.63
CA ILE A 135 10.72 -10.94 6.46
C ILE A 135 11.16 -10.48 5.06
N GLY A 136 10.47 -10.94 4.01
CA GLY A 136 10.82 -10.57 2.63
C GLY A 136 10.75 -9.06 2.40
N PHE A 137 9.70 -8.41 2.91
CA PHE A 137 9.50 -6.97 2.77
C PHE A 137 10.50 -6.18 3.63
N GLY A 138 10.76 -6.60 4.87
CA GLY A 138 11.73 -5.93 5.75
C GLY A 138 13.15 -5.99 5.20
N VAL A 139 13.60 -7.14 4.70
CA VAL A 139 14.92 -7.27 4.05
C VAL A 139 15.01 -6.39 2.80
N LEU A 140 13.94 -6.34 1.99
CA LEU A 140 13.90 -5.48 0.82
C LEU A 140 13.96 -3.99 1.19
N GLN A 141 13.23 -3.56 2.22
CA GLN A 141 13.29 -2.19 2.74
C GLN A 141 14.70 -1.82 3.20
N ASP A 142 15.37 -2.71 3.95
CA ASP A 142 16.70 -2.46 4.48
C ASP A 142 17.76 -2.41 3.37
N VAL A 143 17.66 -3.25 2.33
CA VAL A 143 18.51 -3.16 1.12
C VAL A 143 18.31 -1.83 0.40
N LEU A 144 17.05 -1.41 0.16
CA LEU A 144 16.74 -0.17 -0.53
C LEU A 144 17.24 1.07 0.22
N ARG A 145 17.23 1.04 1.56
CA ARG A 145 17.79 2.12 2.40
C ARG A 145 19.30 2.21 2.29
N VAL A 146 19.99 1.07 2.31
CA VAL A 146 21.45 1.02 2.15
C VAL A 146 21.88 1.54 0.78
N VAL A 147 21.16 1.16 -0.29
CA VAL A 147 21.40 1.67 -1.66
C VAL A 147 21.18 3.19 -1.75
N LYS A 148 20.20 3.73 -1.01
CA LYS A 148 19.93 5.18 -0.93
C LYS A 148 20.90 5.96 -0.03
N GLY A 149 21.75 5.28 0.74
CA GLY A 149 22.66 5.92 1.69
C GLY A 149 22.03 6.34 3.02
N GLU A 150 20.77 5.93 3.28
CA GLU A 150 20.03 6.24 4.52
C GLU A 150 20.12 5.11 5.56
N GLY A 151 20.91 4.05 5.29
CA GLY A 151 20.94 2.82 6.07
C GLY A 151 22.11 2.66 7.05
N ASP A 152 22.69 3.76 7.56
CA ASP A 152 23.90 3.71 8.39
C ASP A 152 23.71 2.96 9.74
N ASP A 153 22.48 2.92 10.24
CA ASP A 153 22.10 2.23 11.48
C ASP A 153 22.02 0.68 11.33
N ILE A 154 22.04 0.15 10.10
CA ILE A 154 21.77 -1.25 9.80
C ILE A 154 23.08 -2.06 9.79
N LYS A 155 23.48 -2.56 10.97
CA LYS A 155 24.78 -3.24 11.20
C LYS A 155 25.02 -4.48 10.34
N TYR A 156 23.97 -5.22 9.98
CA TYR A 156 24.09 -6.50 9.28
C TYR A 156 24.20 -6.37 7.74
N LEU A 157 24.03 -5.16 7.19
CA LEU A 157 24.25 -4.84 5.77
C LEU A 157 25.52 -4.01 5.54
N SER A 158 26.48 -4.05 6.48
CA SER A 158 27.72 -3.26 6.40
C SER A 158 28.61 -3.60 5.21
N TRP A 159 28.45 -4.78 4.60
CA TRP A 159 29.23 -5.24 3.45
C TRP A 159 28.85 -4.61 2.10
N LEU A 160 27.73 -3.87 2.01
CA LEU A 160 27.20 -3.42 0.72
C LEU A 160 27.87 -2.08 0.30
N PRO A 161 28.19 -1.87 -0.99
CA PRO A 161 28.76 -0.60 -1.44
C PRO A 161 27.82 0.56 -1.13
N ARG A 162 28.27 1.50 -0.29
CA ARG A 162 27.48 2.67 0.12
C ARG A 162 27.77 3.84 -0.81
N ARG A 163 26.72 4.47 -1.36
CA ARG A 163 26.86 5.83 -1.90
C ARG A 163 26.98 6.79 -0.73
N LYS A 164 28.06 7.58 -0.69
CA LYS A 164 28.17 8.71 0.23
C LYS A 164 27.08 9.73 -0.15
N PRO A 165 26.28 10.25 0.81
CA PRO A 165 25.34 11.31 0.50
C PRO A 165 26.10 12.52 -0.03
N GLU A 166 25.63 13.07 -1.15
CA GLU A 166 26.13 14.33 -1.70
C GLU A 166 25.75 15.44 -0.72
N VAL A 167 26.70 15.87 0.10
CA VAL A 167 26.53 17.00 1.00
C VAL A 167 26.47 18.25 0.14
N ILE A 168 25.26 18.72 -0.17
CA ILE A 168 25.07 20.06 -0.71
C ILE A 168 25.40 21.03 0.44
N VAL A 169 26.65 21.49 0.46
CA VAL A 169 27.08 22.58 1.34
C VAL A 169 26.41 23.84 0.81
N GLU A 170 25.25 24.20 1.35
CA GLU A 170 24.72 25.55 1.19
C GLU A 170 25.64 26.51 1.95
N THR A 171 26.58 27.11 1.22
CA THR A 171 27.40 28.22 1.71
C THR A 171 26.50 29.42 1.96
N HIS A 172 25.94 29.53 3.17
CA HIS A 172 25.36 30.78 3.64
C HIS A 172 26.45 31.85 3.63
N LYS A 173 26.49 32.67 2.58
CA LYS A 173 27.22 33.95 2.59
C LYS A 173 26.64 34.79 3.72
N THR A 174 27.39 34.92 4.81
CA THR A 174 27.19 35.97 5.80
C THR A 174 27.46 37.32 5.13
N THR A 175 26.39 38.00 4.70
CA THR A 175 26.43 39.43 4.43
C THR A 175 26.68 40.13 5.76
N SER A 176 27.94 40.50 6.01
CA SER A 176 28.32 41.38 7.10
C SER A 176 27.68 42.75 6.88
N THR A 177 26.65 43.07 7.64
CA THR A 177 26.16 44.44 7.81
C THR A 177 27.17 45.19 8.68
N THR A 178 27.97 46.04 8.06
CA THR A 178 28.81 47.06 8.70
C THR A 178 27.92 48.08 9.43
N PRO A 179 28.09 48.33 10.73
CA PRO A 179 27.44 49.47 11.38
C PRO A 179 28.18 50.75 11.02
N ALA A 180 27.47 51.68 10.38
CA ALA A 180 27.94 53.05 10.19
C ALA A 180 27.87 53.80 11.53
N THR A 181 29.02 54.19 12.07
CA THR A 181 29.14 55.15 13.17
C THR A 181 30.44 55.93 12.99
N GLU A 182 30.37 57.23 13.25
CA GLU A 182 31.44 58.25 13.25
C GLU A 182 31.73 59.00 11.93
N ALA A 183 30.99 60.08 11.72
CA ALA A 183 31.51 61.30 11.11
C ALA A 183 31.38 62.44 12.12
N LYS A 184 32.53 62.92 12.60
CA LYS A 184 32.69 64.10 13.46
C LYS A 184 33.89 64.87 12.92
N VAL A 185 33.66 65.90 12.11
CA VAL A 185 34.37 67.20 12.03
C VAL A 185 33.44 68.15 11.28
#